data_AF-A0A9P9T807-F1
#
_entry.id   AF-A0A9P9T807-F1
#
_cell.length_a   1.000
_cell.length_b   1.000
_cell.length_c   1.000
_cell.angle_alpha   90.00
_cell.angle_beta   90.00
_cell.angle_gamma   90.00
#
_symmetry.space_group_name_H-M   'P 1'
#
loop_
_entity.id
_entity.type
_entity.pdbx_description
1 polymer ?
#
loop_
_entity_poly.entity_id
_entity_poly.type
_entity_poly.pdbx_seq_one_letter_code
_entity_poly.pdbx_strand_id
1 'polypeptide(L)'
;MNATAIAPHRQEMPSLIAPIAPPPAYFQPSPAYYGAAPSQLVPTTNASVEIVAGTICYAYPSDGNSRFLRCNVPRCNNISFARMQDFERHYNSLHALHPPQFWCTVPECTRDTPFPRKDKMEAHARTRHD
;
A
#
# COMPACT_ATOMS: atom_id res chain seq x y z
N MET A 1 -73.28 -14.78 -2.75
CA MET A 1 -72.01 -14.09 -3.11
C MET A 1 -70.93 -14.66 -2.20
N ASN A 2 -70.20 -15.69 -2.65
CA ASN A 2 -69.18 -16.37 -1.85
C ASN A 2 -67.80 -15.93 -2.34
N ALA A 3 -66.99 -15.38 -1.44
CA ALA A 3 -65.61 -14.97 -1.70
C ALA A 3 -64.65 -16.05 -1.18
N THR A 4 -63.92 -16.69 -2.10
CA THR A 4 -62.88 -17.68 -1.79
C THR A 4 -61.55 -16.94 -1.63
N ALA A 5 -60.94 -17.03 -0.45
CA ALA A 5 -59.61 -16.48 -0.17
C ALA A 5 -58.52 -17.42 -0.70
N ILE A 6 -57.61 -16.90 -1.54
CA ILE A 6 -56.46 -17.61 -2.09
C ILE A 6 -55.22 -17.20 -1.27
N ALA A 7 -54.60 -18.16 -0.58
CA ALA A 7 -53.33 -17.95 0.13
C ALA A 7 -52.14 -18.16 -0.83
N PRO A 8 -51.04 -17.39 -0.70
CA PRO A 8 -49.86 -17.57 -1.56
C PRO A 8 -49.01 -18.76 -1.09
N HIS A 9 -48.72 -19.65 -2.03
CA HIS A 9 -47.87 -20.81 -1.89
C HIS A 9 -46.39 -20.40 -1.86
N ARG A 10 -45.74 -20.52 -0.69
CA ARG A 10 -44.31 -20.27 -0.49
C ARG A 10 -43.48 -21.41 -1.10
N GLN A 11 -42.75 -21.13 -2.18
CA GLN A 11 -41.74 -22.06 -2.71
C GLN A 11 -40.44 -21.92 -1.90
N GLU A 12 -40.01 -23.02 -1.29
CA GLU A 12 -38.74 -23.13 -0.57
C GLU A 12 -37.61 -23.41 -1.58
N MET A 13 -36.59 -22.55 -1.62
CA MET A 13 -35.39 -22.73 -2.45
C MET A 13 -34.36 -23.59 -1.71
N PRO A 14 -33.82 -24.68 -2.30
CA PRO A 14 -32.76 -25.46 -1.69
C PRO A 14 -31.43 -24.69 -1.69
N SER A 15 -30.88 -24.46 -0.50
CA SER A 15 -29.62 -23.75 -0.27
C SER A 15 -28.44 -24.68 -0.56
N LEU A 16 -27.79 -24.48 -1.71
CA LEU A 16 -26.56 -25.19 -2.09
C LEU A 16 -25.34 -24.48 -1.46
N ILE A 17 -24.99 -24.87 -0.24
CA ILE A 17 -23.72 -24.46 0.39
C ILE A 17 -22.63 -25.41 -0.11
N ALA A 18 -21.71 -24.91 -0.91
CA ALA A 18 -20.53 -25.66 -1.35
C ALA A 18 -19.57 -25.91 -0.16
N PRO A 19 -18.90 -27.07 -0.08
CA PRO A 19 -17.87 -27.31 0.93
C PRO A 19 -16.65 -26.41 0.66
N ILE A 20 -16.27 -25.64 1.68
CA ILE A 20 -15.06 -24.81 1.68
C ILE A 20 -13.84 -25.73 1.67
N ALA A 21 -13.03 -25.67 0.63
CA ALA A 21 -11.76 -26.39 0.56
C ALA A 21 -10.81 -25.90 1.68
N PRO A 22 -10.00 -26.79 2.29
CA PRO A 22 -9.03 -26.37 3.30
C PRO A 22 -7.98 -25.43 2.67
N PRO A 23 -7.48 -24.43 3.43
CA PRO A 23 -6.42 -23.56 2.95
C PRO A 23 -5.16 -24.38 2.66
N PRO A 24 -4.35 -24.00 1.64
CA PRO A 24 -3.09 -24.67 1.38
C PRO A 24 -2.19 -24.58 2.62
N ALA A 25 -1.55 -25.71 2.94
CA ALA A 25 -0.60 -25.82 4.04
C ALA A 25 0.45 -24.71 3.91
N TYR A 26 0.56 -23.89 4.97
CA TYR A 26 1.53 -22.82 5.05
C TYR A 26 2.93 -23.34 4.76
N PHE A 27 3.58 -22.67 3.81
CA PHE A 27 4.99 -22.86 3.47
C PHE A 27 5.83 -22.73 4.76
N GLN A 28 6.40 -23.83 5.22
CA GLN A 28 7.33 -23.83 6.35
C GLN A 28 8.67 -23.26 5.87
N PRO A 29 9.17 -22.13 6.40
CA PRO A 29 10.51 -21.65 6.06
C PRO A 29 11.57 -22.62 6.59
N SER A 30 12.46 -23.07 5.72
CA SER A 30 13.58 -23.96 6.08
C SER A 30 14.52 -23.30 7.11
N PRO A 31 15.08 -24.06 8.07
CA PRO A 31 15.91 -23.53 9.16
C PRO A 31 17.34 -23.10 8.76
N ALA A 32 17.64 -22.97 7.47
CA ALA A 32 18.99 -22.69 6.98
C ALA A 32 19.44 -21.21 7.10
N TYR A 33 18.66 -20.32 7.72
CA TYR A 33 18.96 -18.88 7.76
C TYR A 33 19.84 -18.44 8.94
N TYR A 34 20.20 -19.33 9.88
CA TYR A 34 21.07 -18.98 11.02
C TYR A 34 22.57 -19.00 10.68
N GLY A 35 22.95 -18.42 9.55
CA GLY A 35 24.34 -18.42 9.06
C GLY A 35 24.84 -17.08 8.51
N ALA A 36 24.08 -15.99 8.63
CA ALA A 36 24.58 -14.68 8.21
C ALA A 36 25.42 -14.06 9.33
N ALA A 37 26.73 -13.98 9.09
CA ALA A 37 27.69 -13.22 9.90
C ALA A 37 27.20 -11.78 10.13
N PRO A 38 27.52 -11.15 11.28
CA PRO A 38 27.14 -9.76 11.56
C PRO A 38 27.67 -8.87 10.43
N SER A 39 26.72 -8.15 9.84
CA SER A 39 26.91 -7.30 8.68
C SER A 39 28.06 -6.33 8.88
N GLN A 40 28.89 -6.25 7.84
CA GLN A 40 29.86 -5.20 7.59
C GLN A 40 29.28 -3.83 7.99
N LEU A 41 30.07 -3.05 8.73
CA LEU A 41 29.81 -1.66 9.05
C LEU A 41 29.51 -0.91 7.75
N VAL A 42 28.24 -0.65 7.48
CA VAL A 42 27.85 0.29 6.42
C VAL A 42 28.48 1.64 6.76
N PRO A 43 29.24 2.25 5.83
CA PRO A 43 29.67 3.63 6.00
C PRO A 43 28.40 4.45 6.15
N THR A 44 28.23 5.07 7.32
CA THR A 44 27.18 6.08 7.53
C THR A 44 27.58 7.26 6.66
N THR A 45 27.19 7.21 5.39
CA THR A 45 27.12 8.42 4.57
C THR A 45 26.18 9.36 5.32
N ASN A 46 26.54 10.64 5.39
CA ASN A 46 25.71 11.70 5.95
C ASN A 46 24.42 11.81 5.13
N ALA A 47 23.51 10.86 5.31
CA ALA A 47 22.17 10.93 4.78
C ALA A 47 21.51 12.06 5.55
N SER A 48 21.30 13.19 4.86
CA SER A 48 20.45 14.27 5.34
C SER A 48 19.13 13.65 5.77
N VAL A 49 18.88 13.57 7.09
CA VAL A 49 17.64 13.04 7.63
C VAL A 49 16.55 14.05 7.29
N GLU A 50 15.74 13.74 6.28
CA GLU A 50 14.57 14.55 5.95
C GLU A 50 13.46 14.22 6.95
N ILE A 51 13.08 15.21 7.77
CA ILE A 51 12.03 15.05 8.77
C ILE A 51 10.68 15.17 8.06
N VAL A 52 9.98 14.04 7.94
CA VAL A 52 8.61 14.00 7.41
C VAL A 52 7.63 14.33 8.53
N ALA A 53 7.06 15.53 8.52
CA ALA A 53 6.13 15.98 9.55
C ALA A 53 4.69 15.53 9.26
N GLY A 54 4.11 14.73 10.14
CA GLY A 54 2.71 14.31 10.11
C GLY A 54 2.17 14.00 11.48
N THR A 55 0.86 13.89 11.60
CA THR A 55 0.18 13.52 12.84
C THR A 55 -0.43 12.13 12.71
N ILE A 56 -0.21 11.29 13.73
CA ILE A 56 -0.88 10.01 13.89
C ILE A 56 -2.22 10.27 14.58
N CYS A 57 -3.32 9.88 13.94
CA CYS A 57 -4.66 9.98 14.46
C CYS A 57 -5.19 8.59 14.83
N TYR A 58 -5.81 8.51 16.00
CA TYR A 58 -6.54 7.34 16.46
C TYR A 58 -8.03 7.66 16.36
N ALA A 59 -8.74 6.96 15.46
CA ALA A 59 -10.18 6.85 15.62
C ALA A 59 -10.41 5.59 16.46
N TYR A 60 -11.21 5.72 17.51
CA TYR A 60 -11.75 4.61 18.27
C TYR A 60 -13.18 4.33 17.78
N PRO A 61 -13.39 3.69 16.62
CA PRO A 61 -14.68 3.09 16.34
C PRO A 61 -14.86 1.91 17.29
N SER A 62 -16.11 1.58 17.59
CA SER A 62 -16.55 0.43 18.40
C SER A 62 -15.92 -0.92 17.99
N ASP A 63 -15.34 -1.01 16.78
CA ASP A 63 -14.79 -2.24 16.20
C ASP A 63 -13.26 -2.38 16.32
N GLY A 64 -12.59 -1.48 17.06
CA GLY A 64 -11.21 -1.67 17.48
C GLY A 64 -10.15 -1.20 16.49
N ASN A 65 -9.48 -0.10 16.86
CA ASN A 65 -8.14 0.30 16.45
C ASN A 65 -7.93 0.71 14.97
N SER A 66 -8.68 1.71 14.49
CA SER A 66 -8.36 2.39 13.24
C SER A 66 -7.37 3.55 13.47
N ARG A 67 -6.08 3.27 13.30
CA ARG A 67 -5.03 4.31 13.21
C ARG A 67 -4.88 4.79 11.77
N PHE A 68 -4.70 6.09 11.59
CA PHE A 68 -4.42 6.69 10.29
C PHE A 68 -3.47 7.88 10.45
N LEU A 69 -2.80 8.24 9.36
CA LEU A 69 -1.85 9.35 9.30
C LEU A 69 -2.50 10.53 8.59
N ARG A 70 -2.21 11.74 9.04
CA ARG A 70 -2.61 12.98 8.36
C ARG A 70 -1.40 13.85 8.12
N CYS A 71 -1.43 14.55 6.99
CA CYS A 71 -0.46 15.61 6.72
C CYS A 71 -0.84 16.88 7.48
N ASN A 72 0.16 17.56 8.05
CA ASN A 72 -0.03 18.75 8.87
C ASN A 72 -0.11 20.05 8.05
N VAL A 73 0.09 19.95 6.73
CA VAL A 73 -0.02 21.09 5.84
C VAL A 73 -1.50 21.46 5.69
N PRO A 74 -1.92 22.74 5.90
CA PRO A 74 -3.33 23.13 5.89
C PRO A 74 -4.11 22.72 4.64
N ARG A 75 -3.45 22.68 3.48
CA ARG A 75 -4.06 22.26 2.20
C ARG A 75 -4.31 20.75 2.09
N CYS A 76 -3.75 19.95 2.99
CA CYS A 76 -3.78 18.48 2.96
C CYS A 76 -4.55 17.86 4.14
N ASN A 77 -5.09 18.70 5.04
CA ASN A 77 -5.79 18.25 6.24
C ASN A 77 -6.93 17.26 5.97
N ASN A 78 -7.62 17.36 4.83
CA ASN A 78 -8.75 16.47 4.52
C ASN A 78 -8.33 15.08 4.03
N ILE A 79 -7.03 14.81 3.92
CA ILE A 79 -6.49 13.55 3.41
C ILE A 79 -5.96 12.73 4.60
N SER A 80 -6.38 11.47 4.67
CA SER A 80 -5.92 10.49 5.64
C SER A 80 -5.30 9.29 4.95
N PHE A 81 -4.21 8.76 5.50
CA PHE A 81 -3.50 7.61 4.95
C PHE A 81 -3.55 6.45 5.95
N ALA A 82 -3.93 5.26 5.48
CA ALA A 82 -3.92 4.06 6.31
C ALA A 82 -2.49 3.51 6.55
N ARG A 83 -1.55 3.81 5.63
CA ARG A 83 -0.17 3.31 5.65
C ARG A 83 0.84 4.44 5.60
N MET A 84 1.97 4.25 6.29
CA MET A 84 3.09 5.21 6.29
C MET A 84 3.65 5.44 4.88
N GLN A 85 3.73 4.39 4.07
CA GLN A 85 4.25 4.47 2.69
C GLN A 85 3.42 5.38 1.78
N ASP A 86 2.10 5.39 1.98
CA ASP A 86 1.19 6.25 1.20
C ASP A 86 1.33 7.71 1.65
N PHE A 87 1.50 7.92 2.96
CA PHE A 87 1.79 9.24 3.54
C PHE A 87 3.15 9.79 3.08
N GLU A 88 4.22 9.00 3.15
CA GLU A 88 5.56 9.38 2.66
C GLU A 88 5.53 9.75 1.18
N ARG A 89 4.81 8.98 0.37
CA ARG A 89 4.64 9.30 -1.06
C ARG A 89 3.95 10.65 -1.24
N HIS A 90 2.90 10.90 -0.48
CA HIS A 90 2.19 12.18 -0.51
C HIS A 90 3.14 13.33 -0.14
N TYR A 91 3.88 13.18 0.97
CA TYR A 91 4.83 14.17 1.43
C TYR A 91 5.94 14.43 0.40
N ASN A 92 6.57 13.38 -0.11
CA ASN A 92 7.66 13.48 -1.09
C ASN A 92 7.22 14.12 -2.41
N SER A 93 5.93 14.03 -2.76
CA SER A 93 5.41 14.59 -4.00
C SER A 93 5.01 16.06 -3.87
N LEU A 94 4.57 16.50 -2.68
CA LEU A 94 3.94 17.83 -2.49
C LEU A 94 4.67 18.74 -1.52
N HIS A 95 5.50 18.20 -0.62
CA HIS A 95 6.06 18.92 0.52
C HIS A 95 7.56 18.79 0.67
N ALA A 96 8.18 17.75 0.09
CA ALA A 96 9.63 17.64 0.07
C ALA A 96 10.25 18.86 -0.62
N LEU A 97 11.22 19.48 0.06
CA LEU A 97 11.99 20.60 -0.48
C LEU A 97 12.85 20.15 -1.66
N HIS A 98 13.37 18.93 -1.57
CA HIS A 98 14.16 18.28 -2.60
C HIS A 98 13.56 16.92 -2.91
N PRO A 99 12.47 16.88 -3.70
CA PRO A 99 11.82 15.61 -4.02
C PRO A 99 12.84 14.69 -4.72
N PRO A 100 12.82 13.38 -4.39
CA PRO A 100 13.76 12.45 -4.98
C PRO A 100 13.57 12.38 -6.49
N GLN A 101 14.66 12.58 -7.22
CA GLN A 101 14.69 12.54 -8.68
C GLN A 101 15.32 11.22 -9.12
N PHE A 102 14.57 10.45 -9.90
CA PHE A 102 15.02 9.16 -10.43
C PHE A 102 15.26 9.29 -11.93
N TRP A 103 16.49 9.10 -12.38
CA TRP A 103 16.85 9.13 -13.80
C TRP A 103 16.82 7.72 -14.38
N CYS A 104 16.56 7.62 -15.68
CA CYS A 104 16.73 6.34 -16.38
C CYS A 104 18.22 6.00 -16.43
N THR A 105 18.58 4.76 -16.08
CA THR A 105 19.97 4.30 -16.06
C THR A 105 20.45 3.76 -17.40
N VAL A 106 19.57 3.67 -18.40
CA VAL A 106 19.90 3.14 -19.74
C VAL A 106 20.63 4.23 -20.53
N PRO A 107 21.85 3.95 -21.04
CA PRO A 107 22.59 4.90 -21.88
C PRO A 107 21.79 5.21 -23.16
N GLU A 108 21.88 6.43 -23.66
CA GLU A 108 21.12 6.92 -24.83
C GLU A 108 19.60 6.96 -24.67
N CYS A 109 19.08 6.87 -23.43
CA CYS A 109 17.66 7.12 -23.20
C CYS A 109 17.31 8.60 -23.51
N THR A 110 16.42 8.82 -24.48
CA THR A 110 15.96 10.15 -24.94
C THR A 110 15.08 10.91 -23.95
N ARG A 111 14.96 10.43 -22.70
CA ARG A 111 14.11 11.05 -21.69
C ARG A 111 14.93 12.04 -20.84
N ASP A 112 14.71 13.32 -21.09
CA ASP A 112 15.42 14.41 -20.38
C ASP A 112 14.78 14.83 -19.05
N THR A 113 13.73 14.12 -18.61
CA THR A 113 12.98 14.47 -17.39
C THR A 113 13.05 13.38 -16.33
N PRO A 114 13.41 13.73 -15.08
CA PRO A 114 13.49 12.76 -14.01
C PRO A 114 12.09 12.25 -13.64
N PHE A 115 12.03 11.03 -13.15
CA PHE A 115 10.83 10.46 -12.55
C PHE A 115 10.74 10.90 -11.09
N PRO A 116 9.53 11.21 -10.59
CA PRO A 116 9.32 11.51 -9.18
C PRO A 116 9.42 10.27 -8.29
N ARG A 117 9.39 9.05 -8.87
CA ARG A 117 9.36 7.78 -8.12
C ARG A 117 10.08 6.66 -8.87
N LYS A 118 10.75 5.78 -8.11
CA LYS A 118 11.51 4.62 -8.62
C LYS A 118 10.67 3.64 -9.43
N ASP A 119 9.46 3.32 -8.97
CA ASP A 119 8.54 2.39 -9.66
C ASP A 119 8.15 2.88 -11.06
N LYS A 120 8.02 4.21 -11.25
CA LYS A 120 7.72 4.79 -12.55
C LYS A 120 8.93 4.76 -13.48
N MET A 121 10.12 4.98 -12.95
CA MET A 121 11.37 4.83 -13.69
C MET A 121 11.60 3.38 -14.13
N GLU A 122 11.38 2.40 -13.24
CA GLU A 122 11.48 0.97 -13.57
C GLU A 122 10.40 0.52 -14.56
N ALA A 123 9.16 1.01 -14.42
CA ALA A 123 8.12 0.75 -15.40
C ALA A 123 8.46 1.34 -16.78
N HIS A 124 9.07 2.53 -16.82
CA HIS A 124 9.59 3.10 -18.06
C HIS A 124 10.68 2.22 -18.67
N ALA A 125 11.65 1.78 -17.86
CA ALA A 125 12.73 0.94 -18.36
C ALA A 125 12.21 -0.34 -19.01
N ARG A 126 11.31 -1.06 -18.32
CA ARG A 126 10.67 -2.29 -18.83
C ARG A 126 9.79 -2.10 -20.06
N THR A 127 9.35 -0.89 -20.36
CA THR A 127 8.43 -0.64 -21.49
C THR A 127 9.12 0.00 -22.69
N ARG A 128 10.32 0.55 -22.49
CA ARG A 128 11.07 1.27 -23.53
C ARG A 128 12.41 0.65 -23.88
N HIS A 129 12.95 -0.19 -23.00
CA HIS A 129 14.31 -0.75 -23.12
C HIS A 129 14.39 -2.27 -22.99
N ASP A 130 13.29 -2.93 -22.56
CA ASP A 130 13.12 -4.40 -22.58
C ASP A 130 12.23 -4.81 -23.76
#